data_AF-A0A932GN42-F1
#
_entry.id   AF-A0A932GN42-F1
#
_cell.length_a   1.000
_cell.length_b   1.000
_cell.length_c   1.000
_cell.angle_alpha   90.00
_cell.angle_beta   90.00
_cell.angle_gamma   90.00
#
_symmetry.space_group_name_H-M   'P 1'
#
loop_
_entity.id
_entity.type
_entity.pdbx_description
1 polymer ?
#
loop_
_entity_poly.entity_id
_entity_poly.type
_entity_poly.pdbx_seq_one_letter_code
_entity_poly.pdbx_strand_id
1 'polypeptide(L)'
;MEQDASPAFASVVRDGVRLLLSGDGSSGKRPLPDGRRQVSGGWKRVHLEVTDLPAEVERLRAAGVSFRTNDIVTGPGGAQVILDDPSGNPVELFQPRR
;
A
#
# COMPACT_ATOMS: atom_id res chain seq x y z
N MET A 1 19.24 -6.80 -2.76
CA MET A 1 18.64 -5.47 -2.51
C MET A 1 18.31 -4.88 -3.87
N GLU A 2 17.11 -4.35 -4.05
CA GLU A 2 16.65 -3.82 -5.34
C GLU A 2 16.66 -2.29 -5.35
N GLN A 3 16.26 -1.66 -4.25
CA GLN A 3 16.35 -0.22 -4.06
C GLN A 3 16.73 0.10 -2.62
N ASP A 4 17.59 1.10 -2.44
CA ASP A 4 17.98 1.62 -1.13
C ASP A 4 17.90 3.15 -1.15
N ALA A 5 17.01 3.68 -0.31
CA ALA A 5 16.84 5.10 -0.03
C ALA A 5 16.78 5.31 1.48
N SER A 6 17.62 4.58 2.22
CA SER A 6 17.71 4.65 3.67
C SER A 6 17.97 6.08 4.17
N PRO A 7 17.39 6.47 5.33
CA PRO A 7 16.62 5.64 6.25
C PRO A 7 15.12 5.56 5.90
N ALA A 8 14.67 6.25 4.86
CA ALA A 8 13.24 6.38 4.57
C ALA A 8 12.65 5.11 3.94
N PHE A 9 13.39 4.44 3.06
CA PHE A 9 12.85 3.32 2.30
C PHE A 9 13.92 2.33 1.83
N ALA A 10 13.54 1.05 1.75
CA ALA A 10 14.29 0.05 1.00
C ALA A 10 13.33 -0.96 0.36
N SER A 11 13.73 -1.50 -0.80
CA SER A 11 13.09 -2.66 -1.45
C SER A 11 14.08 -3.80 -1.47
N VAL A 12 13.69 -4.94 -0.89
CA VAL A 12 14.50 -6.17 -0.89
C VAL A 12 13.72 -7.29 -1.54
N VAL A 13 14.41 -8.11 -2.33
CA VAL A 13 13.83 -9.28 -3.00
C VAL A 13 14.60 -10.50 -2.55
N ARG A 14 13.87 -11.57 -2.23
CA ARG A 14 14.42 -12.88 -1.94
C ARG A 14 13.42 -13.95 -2.34
N ASP A 15 13.86 -14.93 -3.13
CA ASP A 15 13.09 -16.13 -3.47
C ASP A 15 11.65 -15.84 -3.96
N GLY A 16 11.51 -14.83 -4.83
CA GLY A 16 10.21 -14.42 -5.40
C GLY A 16 9.36 -13.52 -4.50
N VAL A 17 9.81 -13.19 -3.29
CA VAL A 17 9.14 -12.26 -2.38
C VAL A 17 9.84 -10.90 -2.43
N ARG A 18 9.08 -9.84 -2.73
CA ARG A 18 9.51 -8.45 -2.63
C ARG A 18 8.96 -7.86 -1.33
N LEU A 19 9.84 -7.30 -0.51
CA LEU A 19 9.49 -6.61 0.73
C LEU A 19 9.84 -5.13 0.61
N LEU A 20 8.81 -4.29 0.78
CA LEU A 20 8.92 -2.84 0.84
C LEU A 20 9.05 -2.42 2.31
N LEU A 21 10.20 -1.87 2.68
CA LEU A 21 10.52 -1.45 4.04
C LEU A 21 10.35 0.07 4.16
N SER A 22 9.36 0.49 4.96
CA SER A 22 9.03 1.89 5.18
C SER A 22 9.57 2.38 6.52
N GLY A 23 10.57 3.27 6.46
CA GLY A 23 11.15 3.96 7.60
C GLY A 23 10.52 5.34 7.84
N ASP A 24 11.12 6.10 8.75
CA ASP A 24 10.67 7.46 9.07
C ASP A 24 10.87 8.39 7.86
N GLY A 25 9.90 9.26 7.60
CA GLY A 25 9.88 10.13 6.41
C GLY A 25 9.28 9.49 5.15
N SER A 26 8.99 8.18 5.16
CA SER A 26 8.28 7.54 4.04
C SER A 26 6.79 7.85 4.03
N SER A 27 6.19 7.86 2.83
CA SER A 27 4.73 7.89 2.68
C SER A 27 4.06 6.67 3.34
N GLY A 28 4.74 5.52 3.30
CA GLY A 28 4.30 4.27 3.93
C GLY A 28 4.16 4.34 5.45
N LYS A 29 4.70 5.37 6.12
CA LYS A 29 4.51 5.60 7.57
C LYS A 29 3.51 6.72 7.91
N ARG A 30 2.91 7.38 6.92
CA ARG A 30 1.94 8.46 7.20
C ARG A 30 0.74 7.91 7.99
N PRO A 31 0.18 8.69 8.93
CA PRO A 31 -1.08 8.35 9.58
C PRO A 31 -2.21 8.20 8.55
N LEU A 32 -3.15 7.30 8.82
CA LEU A 32 -4.41 7.27 8.08
C LEU A 32 -5.26 8.50 8.38
N PRO A 33 -6.27 8.82 7.54
CA PRO A 33 -7.18 9.94 7.79
C PRO A 33 -7.91 9.89 9.14
N ASP A 34 -8.13 8.69 9.68
CA ASP A 34 -8.72 8.47 11.01
C ASP A 34 -7.72 8.60 12.18
N GLY A 35 -6.48 9.01 11.90
CA GLY A 35 -5.43 9.23 12.89
C GLY A 35 -4.68 7.96 13.31
N ARG A 36 -5.08 6.76 12.83
CA ARG A 36 -4.34 5.53 13.12
C ARG A 36 -2.92 5.63 12.59
N ARG A 37 -1.96 5.35 13.48
CA ARG A 37 -0.53 5.32 13.15
C ARG A 37 -0.10 3.93 12.74
N GLN A 38 0.76 3.90 11.73
CA GLN A 38 1.38 2.68 11.27
C GLN A 38 2.57 2.35 12.14
N VAL A 39 2.42 1.32 12.97
CA VAL A 39 3.42 0.88 13.96
C VAL A 39 3.89 -0.53 13.64
N SER A 40 5.00 -0.95 14.26
CA SER A 40 5.45 -2.34 14.17
C SER A 40 4.38 -3.28 14.73
N GLY A 41 4.18 -4.42 14.06
CA GLY A 41 3.21 -5.44 14.48
C GLY A 41 1.75 -5.08 14.14
N GLY A 42 1.31 -5.38 12.92
CA GLY A 42 -0.09 -5.21 12.48
C GLY A 42 -0.29 -4.39 11.19
N TRP A 43 0.78 -3.76 10.68
CA TRP A 43 0.74 -2.92 9.47
C TRP A 43 1.47 -3.48 8.25
N LYS A 44 1.90 -4.76 8.32
CA LYS A 44 2.33 -5.48 7.13
C LYS A 44 1.11 -5.64 6.23
N ARG A 45 1.28 -5.30 4.96
CA ARG A 45 0.21 -5.37 3.96
C ARG A 45 0.65 -6.22 2.79
N VAL A 46 -0.30 -6.90 2.18
CA VAL A 46 -0.11 -7.49 0.85
C VAL A 46 -0.16 -6.35 -0.15
N HIS A 47 0.84 -6.26 -1.01
CA HIS A 47 0.96 -5.24 -2.05
C HIS A 47 0.67 -5.88 -3.41
N LEU A 48 -0.42 -5.48 -4.05
CA LEU A 48 -0.89 -6.03 -5.32
C LEU A 48 -0.81 -4.96 -6.41
N GLU A 49 0.02 -5.23 -7.41
CA GLU A 49 0.10 -4.35 -8.57
C GLU A 49 -1.08 -4.59 -9.51
N VAL A 50 -1.75 -3.52 -9.93
CA VAL A 50 -2.87 -3.51 -10.86
C VAL A 50 -2.57 -2.58 -12.03
N THR A 51 -3.13 -2.90 -13.20
CA THR A 51 -2.92 -2.10 -14.41
C THR A 51 -3.80 -0.86 -14.49
N ASP A 52 -4.99 -0.91 -13.89
CA ASP A 52 -5.98 0.16 -13.84
C ASP A 52 -6.58 0.21 -12.43
N LEU A 53 -6.03 1.09 -11.60
CA LEU A 53 -6.44 1.25 -10.21
C LEU A 53 -7.85 1.85 -10.08
N PRO A 54 -8.24 2.91 -10.81
CA PRO A 54 -9.61 3.42 -10.77
C PRO A 54 -10.67 2.35 -11.09
N ALA A 55 -10.49 1.59 -12.17
CA ALA A 55 -11.44 0.53 -12.55
C ALA A 55 -11.56 -0.54 -11.46
N GLU A 56 -10.43 -0.91 -10.84
CA GLU A 56 -10.44 -1.93 -9.80
C GLU A 56 -11.06 -1.44 -8.49
N VAL A 57 -10.88 -0.17 -8.15
CA VAL A 57 -11.57 0.48 -7.04
C VAL A 57 -13.08 0.48 -7.26
N GLU A 58 -13.55 0.86 -8.45
CA GLU A 58 -14.99 0.85 -8.77
C GLU A 58 -15.57 -0.55 -8.65
N ARG A 59 -14.91 -1.54 -9.25
CA ARG A 59 -15.33 -2.95 -9.19
C ARG A 59 -15.45 -3.46 -7.75
N LEU A 60 -14.45 -3.19 -6.92
CA LEU A 60 -14.42 -3.67 -5.53
C LEU A 60 -15.42 -2.93 -4.64
N ARG A 61 -15.63 -1.62 -4.86
CA ARG A 61 -16.69 -0.88 -4.17
C ARG A 61 -18.08 -1.40 -4.53
N ALA A 62 -18.33 -1.69 -5.80
CA ALA A 62 -19.59 -2.30 -6.24
C ALA A 62 -19.80 -3.69 -5.62
N ALA A 63 -18.72 -4.41 -5.31
CA ALA A 63 -18.75 -5.68 -4.61
C ALA A 63 -18.88 -5.57 -3.07
N GLY A 64 -18.96 -4.35 -2.51
CA GLY A 64 -19.10 -4.13 -1.08
C GLY A 64 -17.81 -4.29 -0.26
N VAL A 65 -16.64 -4.25 -0.91
CA VAL A 65 -15.35 -4.32 -0.20
C VAL A 65 -15.13 -3.06 0.62
N SER A 66 -14.65 -3.24 1.85
CA SER A 66 -14.36 -2.14 2.77
C SER A 66 -12.99 -1.53 2.48
N PHE A 67 -12.94 -0.20 2.36
CA PHE A 67 -11.71 0.55 2.11
C PHE A 67 -11.25 1.25 3.38
N ARG A 68 -9.97 1.09 3.74
CA ARG A 68 -9.35 1.81 4.86
C ARG A 68 -9.09 3.27 4.51
N THR A 69 -8.75 3.54 3.26
CA THR A 69 -8.54 4.88 2.72
C THR A 69 -9.59 5.15 1.65
N ASN A 70 -10.27 6.29 1.76
CA ASN A 70 -11.34 6.63 0.81
C ASN A 70 -10.81 6.99 -0.58
N ASP A 71 -9.66 7.65 -0.62
CA ASP A 71 -9.13 8.24 -1.84
C ASP A 71 -7.92 7.46 -2.35
N ILE A 72 -7.78 7.44 -3.67
CA ILE A 72 -6.53 7.04 -4.32
C ILE A 72 -5.49 8.12 -4.01
N VAL A 73 -4.36 7.69 -3.47
CA VAL A 73 -3.21 8.55 -3.18
C VAL A 73 -2.18 8.39 -4.28
N THR A 74 -1.79 9.48 -4.92
CA THR A 74 -0.75 9.49 -5.96
C THR A 74 0.57 10.02 -5.41
N GLY A 75 1.67 9.40 -5.82
CA GLY A 75 3.03 9.81 -5.50
C GLY A 75 4.01 9.53 -6.65
N PRO A 76 5.32 9.77 -6.42
CA PRO A 76 6.34 9.64 -7.46
C PRO A 76 6.43 8.23 -8.09
N GLY A 77 6.14 7.18 -7.30
CA GLY A 77 6.21 5.79 -7.75
C GLY A 77 4.95 5.29 -8.46
N GLY A 78 3.81 5.98 -8.33
CA GLY A 78 2.52 5.45 -8.77
C GLY A 78 1.36 5.98 -7.95
N ALA A 79 0.25 5.25 -7.98
CA ALA A 79 -0.94 5.54 -7.21
C ALA A 79 -1.35 4.32 -6.39
N GLN A 80 -1.98 4.53 -5.23
CA GLN A 80 -2.41 3.44 -4.36
C GLN A 80 -3.69 3.73 -3.59
N VAL A 81 -4.30 2.66 -3.09
CA VAL A 81 -5.38 2.68 -2.10
C VAL A 81 -5.30 1.44 -1.21
N ILE A 82 -5.78 1.55 0.03
CA ILE A 82 -5.75 0.46 1.02
C ILE A 82 -7.18 -0.03 1.29
N LEU A 83 -7.36 -1.34 1.25
CA LEU A 83 -8.59 -2.04 1.59
C LEU A 83 -8.39 -3.05 2.73
N ASP A 84 -9.50 -3.48 3.31
CA ASP A 84 -9.56 -4.57 4.29
C ASP A 84 -9.98 -5.87 3.60
N ASP A 85 -9.24 -6.94 3.85
CA ASP A 85 -9.73 -8.29 3.58
C ASP A 85 -10.81 -8.70 4.62
N PRO A 86 -11.53 -9.81 4.44
CA PRO A 86 -12.55 -10.26 5.41
C PRO A 86 -12.02 -10.57 6.82
N SER A 87 -10.71 -10.72 7.00
CA SER A 87 -10.06 -10.93 8.29
C SER A 87 -9.51 -9.62 8.90
N GLY A 88 -9.71 -8.48 8.24
CA GLY A 88 -9.20 -7.18 8.67
C GLY A 88 -7.70 -7.01 8.43
N ASN A 89 -7.09 -7.74 7.49
CA ASN A 89 -5.72 -7.48 7.06
C ASN A 89 -5.72 -6.36 6.01
N PRO A 90 -4.77 -5.41 6.07
CA PRO A 90 -4.62 -4.41 5.03
C PRO A 90 -4.08 -5.04 3.74
N VAL A 91 -4.71 -4.72 2.63
CA VAL A 91 -4.22 -4.98 1.27
C VAL A 91 -4.09 -3.64 0.56
N GLU A 92 -2.95 -3.41 -0.07
CA GLU A 92 -2.71 -2.25 -0.92
C GLU A 92 -2.83 -2.65 -2.38
N LEU A 93 -3.73 -1.99 -3.10
CA LEU A 93 -3.71 -1.98 -4.55
C LEU A 93 -2.83 -0.83 -5.00
N PHE A 94 -1.92 -1.11 -5.92
CA PHE A 94 -0.95 -0.14 -6.41
C PHE A 94 -0.90 -0.19 -7.93
N GLN A 95 -0.87 0.99 -8.56
CA GLN A 95 -0.60 1.12 -9.98
C GLN A 95 0.72 1.87 -10.15
N PRO A 96 1.77 1.22 -10.68
CA PRO A 96 3.05 1.88 -10.93
C PRO A 96 2.90 3.00 -11.96
N ARG A 97 3.68 4.07 -11.78
CA ARG A 97 3.82 5.12 -12.80
C ARG A 97 4.64 4.55 -13.97
N ARG A 98 4.07 4.58 -15.17
CA ARG A 98 4.78 4.18 -16.40
C ARG A 98 5.85 5.20 -16.77
#